data_AF-A0A373W9J4-F1
#
_entry.id   AF-A0A373W9J4-F1
#
_cell.length_a   1.000
_cell.length_b   1.000
_cell.length_c   1.000
_cell.angle_alpha   90.00
_cell.angle_beta   90.00
_cell.angle_gamma   90.00
#
_symmetry.space_group_name_H-M   'P 1'
#
loop_
_entity.id
_entity.type
_entity.pdbx_description
1 polymer ?
#
loop_
_entity_poly.entity_id
_entity_poly.type
_entity_poly.pdbx_seq_one_letter_code
_entity_poly.pdbx_strand_id
1 'polypeptide(L)'
;MECPKCHKSVDDDDIFCPNCDTRLRPDKNTSIMKRFKKQNKPLNVEIVGEKKHKLSESKLKLILITVAVVLLVVLVVLIVVNIISGKGENTAESISEYIGVDVAKAQKKLDMHFKDESAFQGVNNALNFDYIIESDDSVNVDGINYPEWAALVTVDDEERIQTVKYSNFKVLKNNANGEKKSKAINLDKFEQGAKWSSLSDAIDLEYYGIVWSKDTKNYIYRYWYENDAGDDQPVVLNVTFDTDNKYLYYSSTLIYPEYL
;
A
#
# COMPACT_ATOMS: atom_id res chain seq x y z
N MET A 1 35.08 -10.48 25.05
CA MET A 1 34.41 -11.79 25.34
C MET A 1 33.58 -12.24 24.14
N GLU A 2 33.07 -13.47 24.09
CA GLU A 2 32.11 -13.89 23.04
C GLU A 2 30.68 -13.92 23.58
N CYS A 3 29.71 -13.49 22.78
CA CYS A 3 28.31 -13.53 23.16
C CYS A 3 27.82 -14.99 23.26
N PRO A 4 27.21 -15.42 24.36
CA PRO A 4 26.76 -16.81 24.53
C PRO A 4 25.59 -17.20 23.61
N LYS A 5 24.91 -16.22 22.98
CA LYS A 5 23.76 -16.47 22.10
C LYS A 5 24.11 -16.45 20.62
N CYS A 6 24.95 -15.52 20.18
CA CYS A 6 25.28 -15.36 18.76
C CYS A 6 26.75 -15.64 18.42
N HIS A 7 27.58 -15.98 19.43
CA HIS A 7 28.99 -16.32 19.31
C HIS A 7 29.88 -15.28 18.63
N LYS A 8 29.38 -14.05 18.45
CA LYS A 8 30.19 -12.93 17.97
C LYS A 8 31.02 -12.34 19.10
N SER A 9 32.21 -11.83 18.75
CA SER A 9 33.06 -11.07 19.66
C SER A 9 32.35 -9.80 20.13
N VAL A 10 32.46 -9.51 21.42
CA VAL A 10 31.87 -8.37 22.12
C VAL A 10 32.90 -7.77 23.07
N ASP A 11 32.79 -6.47 23.34
CA ASP A 11 33.64 -5.80 24.32
C ASP A 11 33.37 -6.39 25.71
N ASP A 12 34.40 -6.44 26.54
CA ASP A 12 34.27 -6.99 27.88
C ASP A 12 33.34 -6.12 28.75
N ASP A 13 33.25 -4.81 28.48
CA ASP A 13 32.45 -3.85 29.26
C ASP A 13 31.00 -3.67 28.79
N ASP A 14 30.60 -4.34 27.71
CA ASP A 14 29.23 -4.30 27.18
C ASP A 14 28.23 -4.99 28.12
N ILE A 15 27.17 -4.27 28.50
CA ILE A 15 26.07 -4.79 29.34
C ILE A 15 25.10 -5.64 28.49
N PHE A 16 24.94 -5.29 27.21
CA PHE A 16 24.10 -5.96 26.21
C PHE A 16 24.90 -6.21 24.94
N CYS A 17 24.66 -7.33 24.26
CA CYS A 17 25.32 -7.63 23.00
C CYS A 17 24.79 -6.73 21.86
N PRO A 18 25.61 -5.89 21.21
CA PRO A 18 25.16 -5.00 20.14
C PRO A 18 24.66 -5.74 18.89
N ASN A 19 24.98 -7.03 18.74
CA ASN A 19 24.58 -7.84 17.58
C ASN A 19 23.25 -8.58 17.76
N CYS A 20 22.79 -8.84 19.00
CA CYS A 20 21.58 -9.65 19.23
C CYS A 20 20.81 -9.28 20.51
N ASP A 21 21.19 -8.15 21.12
CA ASP A 21 20.59 -7.52 22.28
C ASP A 21 20.51 -8.40 23.54
N THR A 22 21.33 -9.45 23.59
CA THR A 22 21.36 -10.37 24.74
C THR A 22 22.19 -9.78 25.87
N ARG A 23 21.62 -9.73 27.08
CA ARG A 23 22.29 -9.23 28.28
C ARG A 23 23.49 -10.11 28.66
N LEU A 24 24.65 -9.50 28.86
CA LEU A 24 25.93 -10.18 29.08
C LEU A 24 26.34 -10.23 30.56
N ARG A 25 25.84 -9.31 31.41
CA ARG A 25 26.17 -9.25 32.85
C ARG A 25 24.92 -9.20 33.75
N PRO A 26 24.83 -10.02 34.83
CA PRO A 26 23.81 -9.90 35.87
C PRO A 26 24.13 -8.81 36.90
N ASP A 27 23.10 -8.15 37.46
CA ASP A 27 23.25 -7.06 38.44
C ASP A 27 23.91 -7.52 39.74
N LYS A 28 25.05 -6.90 40.08
CA LYS A 28 25.58 -6.92 41.45
C LYS A 28 25.01 -5.73 42.21
N ASN A 29 24.03 -5.98 43.08
CA ASN A 29 23.89 -5.27 44.37
C ASN A 29 22.87 -5.98 45.29
N THR A 30 23.34 -7.01 45.98
CA THR A 30 22.73 -7.49 47.24
C THR A 30 23.84 -8.04 48.13
N SER A 31 24.31 -7.26 49.10
CA SER A 31 24.96 -7.80 50.32
C SER A 31 25.44 -6.72 51.29
N ILE A 32 24.56 -6.05 52.05
CA ILE A 32 24.92 -5.61 53.41
C ILE A 32 23.72 -5.80 54.36
N MET A 33 23.63 -6.97 54.97
CA MET A 33 22.99 -7.16 56.28
C MET A 33 24.11 -7.38 57.30
N LYS A 34 24.23 -6.49 58.31
CA LYS A 34 24.27 -6.81 59.75
C LYS A 34 24.82 -5.66 60.62
N ARG A 35 24.17 -5.52 61.80
CA ARG A 35 24.50 -4.72 63.01
C ARG A 35 24.21 -3.22 62.87
N PHE A 36 23.30 -2.62 63.64
CA PHE A 36 23.26 -2.54 65.10
C PHE A 36 21.84 -2.51 65.71
N LYS A 37 21.74 -2.97 66.96
CA LYS A 37 20.57 -2.97 67.84
C LYS A 37 20.23 -1.55 68.35
N LYS A 38 18.94 -1.21 68.26
CA LYS A 38 18.03 -0.64 69.29
C LYS A 38 18.47 0.61 70.07
N GLN A 39 17.79 1.75 69.84
CA GLN A 39 17.35 2.69 70.91
C GLN A 39 16.18 3.60 70.46
N ASN A 40 15.09 3.49 71.22
CA ASN A 40 13.94 4.37 71.55
C ASN A 40 13.58 5.65 70.74
N LYS A 41 12.34 5.66 70.18
CA LYS A 41 11.25 6.69 70.15
C LYS A 41 11.58 8.21 70.03
N PRO A 42 10.65 9.03 69.47
CA PRO A 42 9.96 8.97 68.18
C PRO A 42 10.22 10.25 67.34
N LEU A 43 10.10 10.21 66.02
CA LEU A 43 9.90 11.43 65.23
C LEU A 43 8.86 11.19 64.14
N ASN A 44 7.81 11.99 64.19
CA ASN A 44 6.71 12.06 63.24
C ASN A 44 7.28 12.45 61.87
N VAL A 45 7.20 11.54 60.89
CA VAL A 45 7.37 11.89 59.48
C VAL A 45 6.30 11.10 58.71
N GLU A 46 5.32 11.84 58.21
CA GLU A 46 4.39 11.35 57.19
C GLU A 46 5.19 10.89 55.97
N ILE A 47 5.22 9.58 55.73
CA ILE A 47 5.63 9.04 54.44
C ILE A 47 4.34 8.65 53.72
N VAL A 48 4.00 9.49 52.75
CA VAL A 48 2.95 9.29 51.76
C VAL A 48 3.10 7.90 51.15
N GLY A 49 2.19 7.00 51.48
CA GLY A 49 2.13 5.68 50.86
C GLY A 49 1.76 5.82 49.39
N GLU A 50 2.65 5.39 48.49
CA GLU A 50 2.28 5.13 47.10
C GLU A 50 1.18 4.04 47.08
N LYS A 51 -0.06 4.48 46.86
CA LYS A 51 -1.16 3.58 46.54
C LYS A 51 -0.91 2.98 45.17
N LYS A 52 -0.45 1.72 45.11
CA LYS A 52 -0.64 0.89 43.92
C LYS A 52 -2.13 0.75 43.68
N HIS A 53 -2.67 1.53 42.76
CA HIS A 53 -4.04 1.41 42.27
C HIS A 53 -4.20 0.01 41.66
N LYS A 54 -4.73 -0.95 42.44
CA LYS A 54 -5.33 -2.15 41.86
C LYS A 54 -6.56 -1.69 41.07
N LEU A 55 -6.47 -1.67 39.75
CA LEU A 55 -7.66 -1.55 38.91
C LEU A 55 -8.62 -2.66 39.33
N SER A 56 -9.85 -2.31 39.72
CA SER A 56 -10.86 -3.32 40.02
C SER A 56 -11.13 -4.15 38.77
N GLU A 57 -11.36 -5.45 38.92
CA GLU A 57 -11.66 -6.34 37.79
C GLU A 57 -12.80 -5.80 36.91
N SER A 58 -13.78 -5.09 37.49
CA SER A 58 -14.86 -4.45 36.73
C SER A 58 -14.36 -3.32 35.82
N LYS A 59 -13.37 -2.52 36.24
CA LYS A 59 -12.77 -1.46 35.40
C LYS A 59 -11.89 -2.07 34.31
N LEU A 60 -11.19 -3.16 34.61
CA LEU A 60 -10.41 -3.90 33.61
C LEU A 60 -11.30 -4.53 32.54
N LYS A 61 -12.42 -5.16 32.94
CA LYS A 61 -13.43 -5.69 32.00
C LYS A 61 -14.05 -4.59 31.15
N LEU A 62 -14.35 -3.43 31.73
CA LEU A 62 -14.91 -2.30 30.98
C LEU A 62 -13.91 -1.78 29.94
N ILE A 63 -12.64 -1.60 30.31
CA ILE A 63 -11.56 -1.20 29.38
C ILE A 63 -11.39 -2.23 28.27
N LEU A 64 -11.38 -3.53 28.59
CA LEU A 64 -11.28 -4.59 27.58
C LEU A 64 -12.45 -4.57 26.61
N ILE A 65 -13.67 -4.34 27.07
CA ILE A 65 -14.85 -4.19 26.22
C ILE A 65 -14.71 -2.94 25.33
N THR A 66 -14.30 -1.80 25.89
CA THR A 66 -14.10 -0.57 25.11
C THR A 66 -13.03 -0.76 24.03
N VAL A 67 -11.88 -1.37 24.37
CA VAL A 67 -10.81 -1.67 23.40
C VAL A 67 -11.30 -2.65 22.33
N ALA A 68 -12.04 -3.69 22.70
CA ALA A 68 -12.60 -4.63 21.74
C ALA A 68 -13.59 -3.96 20.77
N VAL A 69 -14.45 -3.06 21.27
CA VAL A 69 -15.38 -2.29 20.42
C VAL A 69 -14.62 -1.35 19.48
N VAL A 70 -13.59 -0.65 19.96
CA VAL A 70 -12.75 0.22 19.11
C VAL A 70 -12.06 -0.60 18.02
N LEU A 71 -11.49 -1.77 18.36
CA LEU A 71 -10.88 -2.67 17.38
C LEU A 71 -11.90 -3.16 16.36
N LEU A 72 -13.13 -3.47 16.78
CA LEU A 72 -14.21 -3.88 15.88
C LEU A 72 -14.61 -2.76 14.92
N VAL A 73 -14.72 -1.52 15.42
CA VAL A 73 -15.00 -0.34 14.59
C VAL A 73 -13.87 -0.11 13.58
N VAL A 74 -12.60 -0.18 14.01
CA VAL A 74 -11.45 -0.08 13.10
C VAL A 74 -11.49 -1.18 12.04
N LEU A 75 -11.80 -2.42 12.42
CA LEU A 75 -11.91 -3.53 11.47
C LEU A 75 -13.01 -3.30 10.44
N VAL A 76 -14.19 -2.82 10.87
CA VAL A 76 -15.29 -2.48 9.95
C VAL A 76 -14.89 -1.35 9.02
N VAL A 77 -14.23 -0.30 9.52
CA VAL A 77 -13.73 0.80 8.68
C VAL A 77 -12.73 0.27 7.66
N LEU A 78 -11.79 -0.60 8.04
CA LEU A 78 -10.82 -1.19 7.11
C LEU A 78 -11.50 -2.04 6.02
N ILE A 79 -12.51 -2.83 6.37
CA ILE A 79 -13.29 -3.63 5.41
C ILE A 79 -14.04 -2.72 4.44
N VAL A 80 -14.72 -1.70 4.95
CA VAL A 80 -15.48 -0.74 4.12
C VAL A 80 -14.54 0.02 3.18
N VAL A 81 -13.40 0.49 3.69
CA VAL A 81 -12.38 1.18 2.87
C VAL A 81 -11.83 0.25 1.78
N ASN A 82 -11.54 -1.01 2.10
CA ASN A 82 -11.06 -1.99 1.10
C ASN A 82 -12.11 -2.33 0.03
N ILE A 83 -13.39 -2.44 0.40
CA ILE A 83 -14.47 -2.71 -0.56
C ILE A 83 -14.67 -1.50 -1.49
N ILE A 84 -14.63 -0.28 -0.94
CA ILE A 84 -14.78 0.95 -1.72
C ILE A 84 -13.55 1.18 -2.60
N SER A 85 -12.33 0.89 -2.11
CA SER A 85 -11.10 1.06 -2.88
C SER A 85 -11.01 0.08 -4.05
N GLY A 86 -11.49 -1.16 -3.87
CA GLY A 86 -11.48 -2.18 -4.93
C GLY A 86 -12.64 -2.09 -5.92
N LYS A 87 -13.64 -1.22 -5.71
CA LYS A 87 -14.84 -1.16 -6.56
C LYS A 87 -14.50 -0.93 -8.03
N GLY A 88 -13.60 0.02 -8.32
CA GLY A 88 -13.22 0.37 -9.69
C GLY A 88 -12.48 -0.75 -10.42
N GLU A 89 -11.51 -1.35 -9.75
CA GLU A 89 -10.74 -2.47 -10.29
C GLU A 89 -11.62 -3.69 -10.56
N ASN A 90 -12.42 -4.10 -9.58
CA ASN A 90 -13.35 -5.24 -9.73
C ASN A 90 -14.36 -5.00 -10.86
N THR A 91 -14.80 -3.74 -11.03
CA THR A 91 -15.69 -3.36 -12.13
C THR A 91 -14.99 -3.55 -13.47
N ALA A 92 -13.78 -3.01 -13.63
CA ALA A 92 -12.99 -3.17 -14.86
C ALA A 92 -12.64 -4.65 -15.14
N GLU A 93 -12.28 -5.42 -14.11
CA GLU A 93 -11.99 -6.85 -14.23
C GLU A 93 -13.23 -7.61 -14.71
N SER A 94 -14.41 -7.35 -14.13
CA SER A 94 -15.66 -7.98 -14.55
C SER A 94 -16.03 -7.67 -16.00
N ILE A 95 -15.74 -6.46 -16.48
CA ILE A 95 -15.94 -6.09 -17.90
C ILE A 95 -14.93 -6.82 -18.78
N SER A 96 -13.69 -7.00 -18.31
CA SER A 96 -12.63 -7.65 -19.09
C SER A 96 -12.92 -9.11 -19.44
N GLU A 97 -13.75 -9.80 -18.65
CA GLU A 97 -14.23 -11.16 -18.96
C GLU A 97 -15.04 -11.23 -20.28
N TYR A 98 -15.48 -10.08 -20.80
CA TYR A 98 -16.25 -9.94 -22.03
C TYR A 98 -15.41 -9.44 -23.22
N ILE A 99 -14.08 -9.43 -23.12
CA ILE A 99 -13.22 -9.14 -24.28
C ILE A 99 -13.55 -10.09 -25.44
N GLY A 100 -13.71 -9.53 -26.64
CA GLY A 100 -14.17 -10.21 -27.86
C GLY A 100 -15.69 -10.35 -27.97
N VAL A 101 -16.45 -9.87 -26.99
CA VAL A 101 -17.92 -9.86 -27.00
C VAL A 101 -18.44 -8.46 -27.32
N ASP A 102 -19.56 -8.41 -28.03
CA ASP A 102 -20.35 -7.20 -28.26
C ASP A 102 -20.66 -6.45 -26.95
N VAL A 103 -20.40 -5.14 -26.95
CA VAL A 103 -20.50 -4.28 -25.77
C VAL A 103 -21.93 -4.22 -25.21
N ALA A 104 -22.95 -4.17 -26.07
CA ALA A 104 -24.35 -4.14 -25.64
C ALA A 104 -24.77 -5.45 -24.95
N LYS A 105 -24.24 -6.58 -25.43
CA LYS A 105 -24.42 -7.88 -24.77
C LYS A 105 -23.71 -7.93 -23.42
N ALA A 106 -22.50 -7.39 -23.30
CA ALA A 106 -21.76 -7.31 -22.03
C ALA A 106 -22.52 -6.44 -21.01
N GLN A 107 -22.94 -5.24 -21.40
CA GLN A 107 -23.75 -4.32 -20.58
C GLN A 107 -25.01 -5.00 -20.02
N LYS A 108 -25.76 -5.71 -20.88
CA LYS A 108 -26.96 -6.44 -20.47
C LYS A 108 -26.67 -7.57 -19.48
N LYS A 109 -25.53 -8.25 -19.63
CA LYS A 109 -25.15 -9.38 -18.76
C LYS A 109 -24.63 -8.92 -17.42
N LEU A 110 -23.90 -7.82 -17.39
CA LEU A 110 -23.34 -7.20 -16.19
C LEU A 110 -24.36 -6.31 -15.45
N ASP A 111 -25.49 -6.00 -16.08
CA ASP A 111 -26.46 -5.01 -15.61
C ASP A 111 -25.81 -3.64 -15.36
N MET A 112 -25.00 -3.22 -16.34
CA MET A 112 -24.23 -1.99 -16.31
C MET A 112 -24.55 -1.12 -17.52
N HIS A 113 -24.55 0.19 -17.31
CA HIS A 113 -24.63 1.17 -18.38
C HIS A 113 -23.27 1.82 -18.58
N PHE A 114 -22.68 1.62 -19.75
CA PHE A 114 -21.43 2.27 -20.11
C PHE A 114 -21.76 3.60 -20.80
N LYS A 115 -21.07 4.67 -20.39
CA LYS A 115 -21.22 6.00 -20.97
C LYS A 115 -20.26 6.15 -22.14
N ASP A 116 -20.62 6.89 -23.16
CA ASP A 116 -19.76 7.31 -24.28
C ASP A 116 -18.91 8.55 -23.93
N GLU A 117 -19.33 9.32 -22.92
CA GLU A 117 -18.58 10.47 -22.41
C GLU A 117 -18.38 10.40 -20.88
N SER A 118 -17.22 10.89 -20.42
CA SER A 118 -16.97 11.14 -19.01
C SER A 118 -17.68 12.42 -18.55
N ALA A 119 -18.14 12.42 -17.30
CA ALA A 119 -18.56 13.64 -16.61
C ALA A 119 -17.37 14.59 -16.32
N PHE A 120 -16.14 14.09 -16.42
CA PHE A 120 -14.90 14.82 -16.17
C PHE A 120 -14.22 15.18 -17.50
N GLN A 121 -14.24 16.46 -17.85
CA GLN A 121 -13.65 16.94 -19.11
C GLN A 121 -12.16 16.60 -19.27
N GLY A 122 -11.41 16.51 -18.16
CA GLY A 122 -10.00 16.06 -18.20
C GLY A 122 -9.84 14.66 -18.77
N VAL A 123 -10.79 13.76 -18.50
CA VAL A 123 -10.80 12.40 -19.03
C VAL A 123 -11.09 12.40 -20.53
N ASN A 124 -12.13 13.13 -20.97
CA ASN A 124 -12.51 13.22 -22.39
C ASN A 124 -11.38 13.78 -23.27
N ASN A 125 -10.58 14.71 -22.73
CA ASN A 125 -9.51 15.36 -23.48
C ASN A 125 -8.19 14.57 -23.46
N ALA A 126 -7.90 13.83 -22.39
CA ALA A 126 -6.60 13.23 -22.17
C ALA A 126 -6.55 11.72 -22.43
N LEU A 127 -7.69 11.03 -22.38
CA LEU A 127 -7.74 9.57 -22.43
C LEU A 127 -8.52 9.08 -23.65
N ASN A 128 -8.02 8.01 -24.26
CA ASN A 128 -8.71 7.34 -25.35
C ASN A 128 -9.60 6.22 -24.81
N PHE A 129 -10.89 6.25 -25.16
CA PHE A 129 -11.88 5.23 -24.83
C PHE A 129 -13.10 5.39 -25.76
N ASP A 130 -13.83 4.30 -25.98
CA ASP A 130 -15.14 4.32 -26.64
C ASP A 130 -16.26 4.36 -25.61
N TYR A 131 -16.06 3.68 -24.47
CA TYR A 131 -16.97 3.71 -23.35
C TYR A 131 -16.27 3.82 -22.00
N ILE A 132 -16.98 4.32 -20.99
CA ILE A 132 -16.47 4.55 -19.64
C ILE A 132 -17.51 4.22 -18.56
N ILE A 133 -17.02 3.62 -17.49
CA ILE A 133 -17.65 3.64 -16.17
C ILE A 133 -16.66 4.30 -15.20
N GLU A 134 -17.13 5.19 -14.35
CA GLU A 134 -16.27 5.98 -13.47
C GLU A 134 -16.92 6.23 -12.12
N SER A 135 -16.12 6.64 -11.14
CA SER A 135 -16.63 7.09 -9.85
C SER A 135 -17.32 8.45 -9.96
N ASP A 136 -18.35 8.67 -9.14
CA ASP A 136 -18.95 9.99 -8.94
C ASP A 136 -18.03 10.91 -8.11
N ASP A 137 -17.17 10.30 -7.28
CA ASP A 137 -16.15 11.03 -6.49
C ASP A 137 -15.02 11.52 -7.39
N SER A 138 -14.43 12.66 -7.00
CA SER A 138 -13.41 13.35 -7.79
C SER A 138 -12.11 13.57 -7.05
N VAL A 139 -11.01 13.58 -7.80
CA VAL A 139 -9.67 13.99 -7.34
C VAL A 139 -9.13 15.09 -8.24
N ASN A 140 -8.47 16.09 -7.65
CA ASN A 140 -7.75 17.11 -8.40
C ASN A 140 -6.29 16.67 -8.58
N VAL A 141 -5.81 16.64 -9.82
CA VAL A 141 -4.43 16.35 -10.21
C VAL A 141 -3.96 17.53 -11.04
N ASP A 142 -3.00 18.30 -10.51
CA ASP A 142 -2.41 19.47 -11.16
C ASP A 142 -3.44 20.46 -11.74
N GLY A 143 -4.52 20.71 -11.00
CA GLY A 143 -5.58 21.65 -11.40
C GLY A 143 -6.68 21.04 -12.28
N ILE A 144 -6.54 19.78 -12.70
CA ILE A 144 -7.55 19.05 -13.49
C ILE A 144 -8.33 18.12 -12.57
N ASN A 145 -9.66 18.15 -12.66
CA ASN A 145 -10.52 17.22 -11.93
C ASN A 145 -10.71 15.94 -12.73
N TYR A 146 -10.34 14.82 -12.11
CA TYR A 146 -10.55 13.46 -12.59
C TYR A 146 -11.52 12.74 -11.65
N PRO A 147 -12.19 11.66 -12.10
CA PRO A 147 -12.82 10.73 -11.16
C PRO A 147 -11.75 10.11 -10.26
N GLU A 148 -12.09 9.63 -9.06
CA GLU A 148 -11.15 8.82 -8.26
C GLU A 148 -10.67 7.58 -9.04
N TRP A 149 -11.55 6.96 -9.81
CA TRP A 149 -11.22 5.86 -10.70
C TRP A 149 -12.09 5.82 -11.96
N ALA A 150 -11.57 5.19 -13.01
CA ALA A 150 -12.32 4.90 -14.24
C ALA A 150 -11.98 3.51 -14.79
N ALA A 151 -13.00 2.83 -15.33
CA ALA A 151 -12.91 1.67 -16.21
C ALA A 151 -13.20 2.15 -17.64
N LEU A 152 -12.16 2.19 -18.46
CA LEU A 152 -12.18 2.64 -19.84
C LEU A 152 -12.27 1.42 -20.76
N VAL A 153 -13.15 1.43 -21.73
CA VAL A 153 -13.40 0.32 -22.66
C VAL A 153 -13.15 0.80 -24.07
N THR A 154 -12.42 0.02 -24.86
CA THR A 154 -12.30 0.23 -26.30
C THR A 154 -12.92 -0.94 -27.07
N VAL A 155 -13.50 -0.68 -28.23
CA VAL A 155 -14.15 -1.67 -29.08
C VAL A 155 -13.51 -1.72 -30.47
N ASP A 156 -13.84 -2.74 -31.26
CA ASP A 156 -13.54 -2.78 -32.69
C ASP A 156 -14.71 -2.20 -33.53
N ASP A 157 -14.54 -2.18 -34.85
CA ASP A 157 -15.56 -1.71 -35.80
C ASP A 157 -16.87 -2.52 -35.76
N GLU A 158 -16.89 -3.68 -35.09
CA GLU A 158 -18.08 -4.51 -34.85
C GLU A 158 -18.61 -4.38 -33.41
N GLU A 159 -18.22 -3.34 -32.67
CA GLU A 159 -18.62 -3.07 -31.28
C GLU A 159 -18.20 -4.18 -30.28
N ARG A 160 -17.18 -4.98 -30.61
CA ARG A 160 -16.64 -6.00 -29.71
C ARG A 160 -15.53 -5.42 -28.85
N ILE A 161 -15.62 -5.66 -27.55
CA ILE A 161 -14.63 -5.18 -26.56
C ILE A 161 -13.22 -5.69 -26.93
N GLN A 162 -12.28 -4.76 -27.14
CA GLN A 162 -10.88 -5.07 -27.44
C GLN A 162 -10.01 -4.97 -26.20
N THR A 163 -10.16 -3.87 -25.45
CA THR A 163 -9.40 -3.64 -24.23
C THR A 163 -10.28 -3.05 -23.14
N VAL A 164 -9.92 -3.36 -21.90
CA VAL A 164 -10.49 -2.73 -20.72
C VAL A 164 -9.34 -2.20 -19.87
N LYS A 165 -9.40 -0.94 -19.46
CA LYS A 165 -8.37 -0.29 -18.65
C LYS A 165 -8.97 0.27 -17.37
N TYR A 166 -8.48 -0.23 -16.24
CA TYR A 166 -8.65 0.43 -14.95
C TYR A 166 -7.63 1.56 -14.79
N SER A 167 -8.07 2.72 -14.30
CA SER A 167 -7.22 3.85 -13.91
C SER A 167 -7.61 4.36 -12.53
N ASN A 168 -6.63 4.47 -11.63
CA ASN A 168 -6.73 4.94 -10.24
C ASN A 168 -6.05 6.31 -10.12
N PHE A 169 -6.82 7.37 -10.28
CA PHE A 169 -6.28 8.74 -10.27
C PHE A 169 -5.88 9.21 -8.88
N LYS A 170 -6.32 8.53 -7.81
CA LYS A 170 -5.90 8.85 -6.44
C LYS A 170 -4.39 8.76 -6.24
N VAL A 171 -3.73 7.83 -6.94
CA VAL A 171 -2.26 7.67 -6.92
C VAL A 171 -1.55 8.94 -7.41
N LEU A 172 -2.20 9.74 -8.25
CA LEU A 172 -1.64 10.96 -8.83
C LEU A 172 -2.01 12.25 -8.08
N LYS A 173 -2.83 12.17 -7.02
CA LYS A 173 -3.40 13.34 -6.32
C LYS A 173 -2.36 14.39 -5.91
N ASN A 174 -1.19 13.94 -5.47
CA ASN A 174 -0.16 14.82 -4.96
C ASN A 174 0.82 15.30 -6.05
N ASN A 175 0.94 14.56 -7.15
CA ASN A 175 1.86 14.83 -8.25
C ASN A 175 1.43 13.98 -9.47
N ALA A 176 1.23 14.60 -10.64
CA ALA A 176 0.86 13.87 -11.86
C ALA A 176 1.93 12.85 -12.33
N ASN A 177 3.18 13.00 -11.89
CA ASN A 177 4.25 12.05 -12.15
C ASN A 177 4.15 10.80 -11.26
N GLY A 178 3.30 10.81 -10.24
CA GLY A 178 3.15 9.74 -9.25
C GLY A 178 4.12 9.86 -8.07
N GLU A 179 4.50 8.73 -7.50
CA GLU A 179 5.30 8.68 -6.27
C GLU A 179 6.80 8.91 -6.53
N LYS A 180 7.51 9.65 -5.64
CA LYS A 180 8.97 9.81 -5.73
C LYS A 180 9.66 8.52 -5.29
N LYS A 181 10.56 7.99 -6.12
CA LYS A 181 11.52 6.93 -5.78
C LYS A 181 12.95 7.48 -5.73
N SER A 182 13.81 6.77 -5.02
CA SER A 182 15.22 7.13 -4.89
C SER A 182 16.04 6.90 -6.17
N LYS A 183 15.55 6.05 -7.08
CA LYS A 183 16.17 5.72 -8.36
C LYS A 183 15.16 5.01 -9.27
N ALA A 184 15.54 4.82 -10.53
CA ALA A 184 14.80 3.98 -11.46
C ALA A 184 14.60 2.55 -10.92
N ILE A 185 13.37 2.04 -11.05
CA ILE A 185 13.02 0.66 -10.73
C ILE A 185 13.54 -0.23 -11.86
N ASN A 186 14.33 -1.25 -11.51
CA ASN A 186 14.87 -2.22 -12.45
C ASN A 186 14.37 -3.63 -12.08
N LEU A 187 13.78 -4.32 -13.05
CA LEU A 187 13.23 -5.66 -12.90
C LEU A 187 13.98 -6.72 -13.75
N ASP A 188 15.17 -6.41 -14.27
CA ASP A 188 15.96 -7.30 -15.15
C ASP A 188 16.35 -8.61 -14.47
N LYS A 189 16.38 -8.63 -13.14
CA LYS A 189 16.66 -9.84 -12.34
C LYS A 189 15.51 -10.86 -12.36
N PHE A 190 14.32 -10.47 -12.83
CA PHE A 190 13.14 -11.33 -12.84
C PHE A 190 12.98 -12.02 -14.20
N GLU A 191 12.89 -13.35 -14.17
CA GLU A 191 12.62 -14.17 -15.34
C GLU A 191 11.12 -14.38 -15.53
N GLN A 192 10.72 -14.81 -16.73
CA GLN A 192 9.35 -15.18 -17.04
C GLN A 192 8.78 -16.19 -16.04
N GLY A 193 7.50 -16.00 -15.67
CA GLY A 193 6.85 -16.80 -14.63
C GLY A 193 7.22 -16.42 -13.20
N ALA A 194 8.00 -15.35 -12.98
CA ALA A 194 8.23 -14.80 -11.65
C ALA A 194 6.91 -14.55 -10.91
N LYS A 195 6.94 -14.82 -9.60
CA LYS A 195 5.77 -14.64 -8.73
C LYS A 195 5.41 -13.17 -8.61
N TRP A 196 4.11 -12.87 -8.71
CA TRP A 196 3.57 -11.52 -8.47
C TRP A 196 4.08 -10.89 -7.18
N SER A 197 4.07 -11.64 -6.06
CA SER A 197 4.50 -11.10 -4.77
C SER A 197 5.94 -10.58 -4.81
N SER A 198 6.87 -11.31 -5.44
CA SER A 198 8.26 -10.90 -5.53
C SER A 198 8.47 -9.69 -6.44
N LEU A 199 7.66 -9.57 -7.50
CA LEU A 199 7.66 -8.39 -8.37
C LEU A 199 7.08 -7.17 -7.62
N SER A 200 5.92 -7.34 -7.00
CA SER A 200 5.23 -6.31 -6.21
C SER A 200 6.13 -5.77 -5.10
N ASP A 201 6.83 -6.65 -4.37
CA ASP A 201 7.78 -6.25 -3.31
C ASP A 201 8.97 -5.44 -3.87
N ALA A 202 9.41 -5.72 -5.10
CA ALA A 202 10.51 -5.01 -5.73
C ALA A 202 10.09 -3.67 -6.35
N ILE A 203 8.84 -3.56 -6.79
CA ILE A 203 8.25 -2.33 -7.32
C ILE A 203 7.89 -1.38 -6.18
N ASP A 204 7.29 -1.92 -5.11
CA ASP A 204 6.91 -1.19 -3.89
C ASP A 204 6.10 0.07 -4.22
N LEU A 205 5.12 -0.04 -5.12
CA LEU A 205 4.23 1.04 -5.53
C LEU A 205 2.81 0.53 -5.66
N GLU A 206 1.85 1.41 -5.39
CA GLU A 206 0.48 1.22 -5.86
C GLU A 206 0.45 1.47 -7.38
N TYR A 207 -0.19 0.57 -8.14
CA TYR A 207 -0.35 0.77 -9.58
C TYR A 207 -1.36 1.88 -9.86
N TYR A 208 -1.04 2.68 -10.87
CA TYR A 208 -1.95 3.65 -11.45
C TYR A 208 -3.07 2.96 -12.24
N GLY A 209 -2.80 1.82 -12.88
CA GLY A 209 -3.82 1.17 -13.69
C GLY A 209 -3.51 -0.25 -14.09
N ILE A 210 -4.51 -0.90 -14.69
CA ILE A 210 -4.41 -2.25 -15.25
C ILE A 210 -5.06 -2.22 -16.63
N VAL A 211 -4.41 -2.79 -17.63
CA VAL A 211 -4.99 -2.98 -18.96
C VAL A 211 -5.16 -4.48 -19.21
N TRP A 212 -6.39 -4.90 -19.43
CA TRP A 212 -6.73 -6.22 -19.93
C TRP A 212 -6.93 -6.17 -21.43
N SER A 213 -6.35 -7.15 -22.11
CA SER A 213 -6.48 -7.43 -23.53
C SER A 213 -6.67 -8.93 -23.72
N LYS A 214 -6.94 -9.37 -24.94
CA LYS A 214 -7.20 -10.77 -25.26
C LYS A 214 -6.19 -11.76 -24.66
N ASP A 215 -4.90 -11.43 -24.74
CA ASP A 215 -3.82 -12.36 -24.40
C ASP A 215 -2.96 -11.87 -23.23
N THR A 216 -3.16 -10.64 -22.75
CA THR A 216 -2.28 -10.04 -21.72
C THR A 216 -3.03 -9.17 -20.72
N LYS A 217 -2.44 -9.11 -19.52
CA LYS A 217 -2.80 -8.18 -18.44
C LYS A 217 -1.57 -7.34 -18.09
N ASN A 218 -1.66 -6.02 -18.20
CA ASN A 218 -0.54 -5.10 -17.98
C ASN A 218 -0.81 -4.15 -16.81
N TYR A 219 0.03 -4.18 -15.79
CA TYR A 219 0.00 -3.24 -14.67
C TYR A 219 0.83 -2.00 -15.00
N ILE A 220 0.23 -0.82 -14.80
CA ILE A 220 0.84 0.48 -15.09
C ILE A 220 1.14 1.18 -13.78
N TYR A 221 2.40 1.55 -13.57
CA TYR A 221 2.88 2.34 -12.44
C TYR A 221 3.35 3.70 -12.91
N ARG A 222 3.14 4.72 -12.07
CA ARG A 222 3.58 6.10 -12.30
C ARG A 222 4.48 6.49 -11.14
N TYR A 223 5.72 6.82 -11.43
CA TYR A 223 6.67 7.28 -10.43
C TYR A 223 7.67 8.24 -11.06
N TRP A 224 8.48 8.89 -10.23
CA TRP A 224 9.60 9.68 -10.70
C TRP A 224 10.80 9.54 -9.78
N TYR A 225 11.99 9.82 -10.29
CA TYR A 225 13.21 9.87 -9.50
C TYR A 225 14.07 11.04 -9.94
N GLU A 226 15.01 11.46 -9.10
CA GLU A 226 15.95 12.53 -9.42
C GLU A 226 17.23 11.90 -9.99
N ASN A 227 17.69 12.38 -11.14
CA ASN A 227 18.95 11.91 -11.73
C ASN A 227 20.18 12.54 -11.03
N ASP A 228 21.40 12.13 -11.40
CA ASP A 228 22.63 12.66 -10.82
C ASP A 228 22.84 14.18 -11.05
N ALA A 229 22.12 14.78 -12.01
CA ALA A 229 22.14 16.21 -12.29
C ALA A 229 21.12 16.99 -11.46
N GLY A 230 20.26 16.32 -10.67
CA GLY A 230 19.19 16.95 -9.90
C GLY A 230 17.88 17.12 -10.67
N ASP A 231 17.74 16.54 -11.87
CA ASP A 231 16.54 16.68 -12.69
C ASP A 231 15.53 15.57 -12.41
N ASP A 232 14.26 15.95 -12.27
CA ASP A 232 13.15 15.02 -12.14
C ASP A 232 12.95 14.19 -13.41
N GLN A 233 12.91 12.87 -13.25
CA GLN A 233 12.71 11.87 -14.30
C GLN A 233 11.37 11.17 -14.07
N PRO A 234 10.27 11.64 -14.66
CA PRO A 234 8.98 10.96 -14.59
C PRO A 234 8.97 9.70 -15.46
N VAL A 235 8.42 8.60 -14.93
CA VAL A 235 8.47 7.27 -15.52
C VAL A 235 7.10 6.61 -15.51
N VAL A 236 6.75 6.00 -16.64
CA VAL A 236 5.72 4.95 -16.71
C VAL A 236 6.41 3.60 -16.73
N LEU A 237 6.13 2.77 -15.72
CA LEU A 237 6.55 1.38 -15.68
C LEU A 237 5.35 0.49 -16.01
N ASN A 238 5.49 -0.33 -17.04
CA ASN A 238 4.52 -1.35 -17.44
C ASN A 238 5.05 -2.73 -17.05
N VAL A 239 4.21 -3.55 -16.43
CA VAL A 239 4.56 -4.92 -16.05
C VAL A 239 3.50 -5.86 -16.61
N THR A 240 3.89 -6.64 -17.61
CA THR A 240 2.98 -7.45 -18.43
C THR A 240 2.97 -8.90 -17.96
N PHE A 241 1.76 -9.44 -17.87
CA PHE A 241 1.44 -10.83 -17.54
C PHE A 241 0.61 -11.45 -18.66
N ASP A 242 0.66 -12.77 -18.78
CA ASP A 242 -0.35 -13.50 -19.54
C ASP A 242 -1.66 -13.61 -18.75
N THR A 243 -2.69 -14.20 -19.38
CA THR A 243 -4.00 -14.44 -18.75
C THR A 243 -3.96 -15.47 -17.61
N ASP A 244 -2.89 -16.27 -17.51
CA ASP A 244 -2.65 -17.21 -16.41
C ASP A 244 -1.93 -16.54 -15.21
N ASN A 245 -1.76 -15.21 -15.24
CA ASN A 245 -1.02 -14.42 -14.26
C ASN A 245 0.47 -14.79 -14.16
N LYS A 246 1.08 -15.28 -15.23
CA LYS A 246 2.53 -15.47 -15.30
C LYS A 246 3.17 -14.22 -15.88
N TYR A 247 4.18 -13.72 -15.16
CA TYR A 247 4.96 -12.58 -15.61
C TYR A 247 5.64 -12.87 -16.96
N LEU A 248 5.56 -11.91 -17.89
CA LEU A 248 6.16 -12.00 -19.21
C LEU A 248 7.37 -11.09 -19.36
N TYR A 249 7.19 -9.80 -19.12
CA TYR A 249 8.24 -8.78 -19.25
C TYR A 249 7.78 -7.47 -18.60
N TYR A 250 8.69 -6.51 -18.49
CA TYR A 250 8.38 -5.14 -18.12
C TYR A 250 8.95 -4.16 -19.15
N SER A 251 8.39 -2.95 -19.20
CA SER A 251 8.98 -1.83 -19.93
C SER A 251 8.93 -0.57 -19.08
N SER A 252 9.94 0.28 -19.24
CA SER A 252 10.07 1.55 -18.52
C SER A 252 10.27 2.67 -19.52
N THR A 253 9.43 3.70 -19.45
CA THR A 253 9.43 4.82 -20.40
C THR A 253 9.47 6.14 -19.65
N LEU A 254 10.42 7.01 -19.99
CA LEU A 254 10.47 8.38 -19.49
C LEU A 254 9.36 9.22 -20.14
N ILE A 255 8.66 10.02 -19.33
CA ILE A 255 7.62 10.94 -19.80
C ILE A 255 8.27 12.28 -20.11
N TYR A 256 8.54 12.56 -21.37
CA TYR A 256 9.05 13.87 -21.76
C TYR A 256 7.91 14.89 -21.89
N PRO A 257 8.17 16.18 -21.58
CA PRO A 257 7.16 17.25 -21.69
C PRO A 257 6.52 17.38 -23.09
N GLU A 258 7.18 16.87 -24.13
CA GLU A 258 6.69 16.87 -25.51
C GLU A 258 5.48 15.93 -25.73
N TYR A 259 5.13 15.12 -24.73
CA TYR A 259 4.06 14.12 -24.75
C TYR A 259 3.02 14.32 -23.63
N LEU A 260 3.01 15.51 -23.00
CA LEU A 260 1.94 16.00 -22.10
C LEU A 260 1.01 16.96 -22.84
#